data_AF-A0A833ZZ15-F1
#
_entry.id   AF-A0A833ZZ15-F1
#
_cell.length_a   1.000
_cell.length_b   1.000
_cell.length_c   1.000
_cell.angle_alpha   90.00
_cell.angle_beta   90.00
_cell.angle_gamma   90.00
#
_symmetry.space_group_name_H-M   'P 1'
#
loop_
_entity.id
_entity.type
_entity.pdbx_description
1 polymer ?
#
loop_
_entity_poly.entity_id
_entity_poly.type
_entity_poly.pdbx_seq_one_letter_code
_entity_poly.pdbx_strand_id
1 'polypeptide(L)'
;MTKRYHQPGHEGVTSAVDKLQQEFRCCGSNNSQDWRDSVWIHSGEAGGRVVPDSCCKTVVAHCGHRDHASNIYKVEGGCITKLETFIQEHLRVIGAVGIGIACVQVFGMIFTCCLYKSLKLEHY
;
A
#
# COMPACT_ATOMS: atom_id res chain seq x y z
N MET A 1 -4.60 4.08 -11.24
CA MET A 1 -5.64 4.44 -10.25
C MET A 1 -6.87 5.05 -10.90
N THR A 2 -6.73 5.95 -11.87
CA THR A 2 -7.84 6.80 -12.36
C THR A 2 -8.73 6.20 -13.44
N LYS A 3 -8.26 5.23 -14.24
CA LYS A 3 -8.99 4.68 -15.40
C LYS A 3 -10.28 3.91 -15.06
N ARG A 4 -10.31 3.21 -13.93
CA ARG A 4 -11.43 2.35 -13.48
C ARG A 4 -12.12 2.88 -12.23
N TYR A 5 -11.75 4.09 -11.81
CA TYR A 5 -12.36 4.74 -10.66
C TYR A 5 -13.82 5.07 -10.97
N HIS A 6 -14.72 4.73 -10.05
CA HIS A 6 -16.17 4.93 -10.22
C HIS A 6 -16.75 4.31 -11.51
N GLN A 7 -16.15 3.22 -12.01
CA GLN A 7 -16.70 2.50 -13.17
C GLN A 7 -17.60 1.34 -12.72
N PRO A 8 -18.72 1.07 -13.43
CA PRO A 8 -19.56 -0.09 -13.15
C PRO A 8 -18.75 -1.40 -13.15
N GLY A 9 -19.02 -2.28 -12.18
CA GLY A 9 -18.30 -3.56 -12.02
C GLY A 9 -16.86 -3.45 -11.51
N HIS A 10 -16.43 -2.25 -11.08
CA HIS A 10 -15.09 -1.99 -10.54
C HIS A 10 -15.14 -1.31 -9.16
N GLU A 11 -16.16 -1.57 -8.32
CA GLU A 11 -16.26 -0.92 -6.99
C GLU A 11 -15.05 -1.24 -6.11
N GLY A 12 -14.48 -2.44 -6.24
CA GLY A 12 -13.26 -2.83 -5.54
C GLY A 12 -12.07 -1.94 -5.89
N VAL A 13 -11.97 -1.45 -7.13
CA VAL A 13 -10.90 -0.51 -7.53
C VAL A 13 -11.12 0.84 -6.86
N THR A 14 -12.36 1.34 -6.85
CA THR A 14 -12.72 2.60 -6.20
C THR A 14 -12.39 2.55 -4.71
N SER A 15 -12.83 1.50 -4.01
CA SER A 15 -12.55 1.33 -2.58
C SER A 15 -11.05 1.19 -2.30
N ALA A 16 -10.30 0.46 -3.13
CA ALA A 16 -8.86 0.34 -2.97
C ALA A 16 -8.15 1.67 -3.17
N VAL A 17 -8.54 2.46 -4.18
CA VAL A 17 -7.99 3.80 -4.43
C VAL A 17 -8.30 4.74 -3.28
N ASP A 18 -9.55 4.78 -2.81
CA ASP A 18 -9.95 5.67 -1.71
C ASP A 18 -9.21 5.35 -0.41
N LYS A 19 -9.09 4.04 -0.08
CA LYS A 19 -8.29 3.59 1.07
C LYS A 19 -6.84 3.97 0.93
N LEU A 20 -6.23 3.72 -0.23
CA LEU A 20 -4.83 4.04 -0.48
C LEU A 20 -4.57 5.54 -0.27
N GLN A 21 -5.45 6.41 -0.78
CA GLN A 21 -5.29 7.86 -0.64
C GLN A 21 -5.35 8.34 0.80
N GLN A 22 -6.23 7.75 1.62
CA GLN A 22 -6.38 8.09 3.03
C GLN A 22 -5.28 7.49 3.90
N GLU A 23 -4.95 6.21 3.73
CA GLU A 23 -3.93 5.51 4.52
C GLU A 23 -2.53 6.07 4.25
N PHE A 24 -2.20 6.30 2.97
CA PHE A 24 -0.88 6.79 2.57
C PHE A 24 -0.80 8.31 2.43
N ARG A 25 -1.90 9.02 2.77
CA ARG A 25 -1.98 10.50 2.74
C ARG A 25 -1.44 11.05 1.41
N CYS A 26 -2.02 10.58 0.32
CA CYS A 26 -1.58 10.87 -1.04
C CYS A 26 -2.79 11.14 -1.95
N CYS A 27 -2.56 11.72 -3.13
CA CYS A 27 -3.62 11.97 -4.09
C CYS A 27 -3.12 11.75 -5.52
N GLY A 28 -3.77 10.82 -6.23
CA GLY A 28 -3.35 10.40 -7.57
C GLY A 28 -2.18 9.43 -7.54
N SER A 29 -1.85 8.87 -8.70
CA SER A 29 -0.80 7.85 -8.82
C SER A 29 0.57 8.50 -8.60
N ASN A 30 0.88 9.57 -9.34
CA ASN A 30 2.10 10.37 -9.25
C ASN A 30 1.85 11.73 -8.61
N ASN A 31 0.69 12.33 -8.83
CA ASN A 31 0.24 13.57 -8.18
C ASN A 31 -1.26 13.80 -8.42
N SER A 32 -1.81 14.85 -7.79
CA SER A 32 -3.24 15.15 -7.85
C SER A 32 -3.76 15.48 -9.25
N GLN A 33 -2.90 15.89 -10.19
CA GLN A 33 -3.30 16.21 -11.56
C GLN A 33 -3.64 14.97 -12.39
N ASP A 34 -3.25 13.78 -11.96
CA ASP A 34 -3.61 12.52 -12.62
C ASP A 34 -5.13 12.35 -12.79
N TRP A 35 -5.92 13.04 -11.95
CA TRP A 35 -7.37 13.04 -12.01
C TRP A 35 -7.94 13.83 -13.17
N ARG A 36 -7.22 14.83 -13.71
CA ARG A 36 -7.73 15.74 -14.77
C ARG A 36 -8.22 15.00 -16.00
N ASP A 37 -7.53 13.93 -16.38
CA ASP A 37 -7.83 13.13 -17.57
C ASP A 37 -8.56 11.82 -17.22
N SER A 38 -9.13 11.72 -16.02
CA SER A 38 -9.83 10.52 -15.56
C SER A 38 -11.23 10.42 -16.15
N VAL A 39 -11.67 9.19 -16.47
CA VAL A 39 -13.02 8.92 -16.98
C VAL A 39 -14.09 9.45 -16.03
N TRP A 40 -13.85 9.34 -14.71
CA TRP A 40 -14.77 9.82 -13.68
C TRP A 40 -14.93 11.35 -13.65
N ILE A 41 -13.85 12.12 -13.84
CA ILE A 41 -13.96 13.59 -13.95
C ILE A 41 -14.84 13.99 -15.13
N HIS A 42 -14.80 13.22 -16.22
CA HIS A 42 -15.61 13.46 -17.41
C HIS A 42 -17.02 12.86 -17.37
N SER A 43 -17.36 11.99 -16.41
CA SER A 43 -18.64 11.26 -16.38
C SER A 43 -19.81 12.02 -15.74
N GLY A 44 -19.63 13.28 -15.36
CA GLY A 44 -20.65 14.09 -14.66
C GLY A 44 -20.84 13.71 -13.18
N GLU A 45 -20.55 12.46 -12.80
CA GLU A 45 -20.56 11.97 -11.40
C GLU A 45 -19.56 12.70 -10.50
N ALA A 46 -18.48 13.22 -11.07
CA ALA A 46 -17.57 14.09 -10.34
C ALA A 46 -18.26 15.32 -9.75
N GLY A 47 -19.38 15.77 -10.32
CA GLY A 47 -20.17 16.86 -9.77
C GLY A 47 -19.36 18.14 -9.60
N GLY A 48 -18.41 18.41 -10.50
CA GLY A 48 -17.50 19.56 -10.46
C GLY A 48 -16.29 19.43 -9.53
N ARG A 49 -16.11 18.29 -8.85
CA ARG A 49 -14.87 17.97 -8.14
C ARG A 49 -13.72 17.83 -9.13
N VAL A 50 -12.51 18.20 -8.74
CA VAL A 50 -11.28 18.05 -9.56
C VAL A 50 -10.43 16.87 -9.10
N VAL A 51 -10.70 16.36 -7.90
CA VAL A 51 -10.15 15.13 -7.32
C VAL A 51 -11.24 14.43 -6.50
N PRO A 52 -11.13 13.12 -6.23
CA PRO A 52 -12.01 12.44 -5.28
C PRO A 52 -11.97 13.04 -3.87
N ASP A 53 -13.06 12.87 -3.12
CA ASP A 53 -13.12 13.36 -1.73
C ASP A 53 -12.16 12.57 -0.81
N SER A 54 -11.77 11.36 -1.19
CA SER A 54 -10.70 10.58 -0.58
C SER A 54 -9.29 11.16 -0.76
N CYS A 55 -9.10 12.20 -1.59
CA CYS A 55 -7.86 12.98 -1.59
C CYS A 55 -7.77 14.03 -0.48
N CYS A 56 -8.89 14.35 0.17
CA CYS A 56 -8.95 15.43 1.15
C CYS A 56 -8.36 15.01 2.49
N LYS A 57 -7.74 15.96 3.19
CA LYS A 57 -7.26 15.78 4.57
C LYS A 57 -8.41 15.59 5.55
N THR A 58 -9.51 16.28 5.30
CA THR A 58 -10.78 16.11 6.00
C THR A 58 -11.81 15.67 4.97
N VAL A 59 -12.22 14.42 5.06
CA VAL A 59 -13.18 13.83 4.11
C VAL A 59 -14.58 14.33 4.45
N VAL A 60 -15.07 15.25 3.63
CA VAL A 60 -16.46 15.72 3.66
C VAL A 60 -16.99 15.70 2.22
N ALA A 61 -18.31 15.61 2.07
CA ALA A 61 -18.93 15.60 0.75
C ALA A 61 -18.46 16.80 -0.07
N HIS A 62 -17.98 16.53 -1.29
CA HIS A 62 -17.55 17.54 -2.24
C HIS A 62 -16.33 18.39 -1.82
N CYS A 63 -15.51 17.95 -0.86
CA CYS A 63 -14.26 18.64 -0.54
C CYS A 63 -13.28 18.69 -1.73
N GLY A 64 -13.38 17.74 -2.66
CA GLY A 64 -12.53 17.61 -3.85
C GLY A 64 -12.71 18.71 -4.91
N HIS A 65 -13.58 19.71 -4.68
CA HIS A 65 -13.68 20.90 -5.52
C HIS A 65 -12.45 21.80 -5.45
N ARG A 66 -11.73 21.80 -4.32
CA ARG A 66 -10.58 22.68 -4.09
C ARG A 66 -9.32 21.84 -3.99
N ASP A 67 -8.41 21.99 -4.95
CA ASP A 67 -7.15 21.25 -4.97
C ASP A 67 -6.04 21.94 -4.15
N HIS A 68 -6.36 22.89 -3.27
CA HIS A 68 -5.35 23.61 -2.51
C HIS A 68 -4.54 22.68 -1.58
N ALA A 69 -3.23 22.93 -1.41
CA ALA A 69 -2.33 22.08 -0.62
C ALA A 69 -2.72 22.00 0.87
N SER A 70 -3.52 22.94 1.38
CA SER A 70 -4.10 22.85 2.73
C SER A 70 -5.27 21.88 2.82
N ASN A 71 -5.99 21.64 1.71
CA ASN A 71 -7.21 20.83 1.67
C ASN A 71 -6.95 19.37 1.29
N ILE A 72 -6.05 19.14 0.33
CA ILE A 72 -5.77 17.80 -0.20
C ILE A 72 -4.33 17.36 0.05
N TYR A 73 -4.08 16.06 -0.03
CA TYR A 73 -2.74 15.50 0.07
C TYR A 73 -1.92 15.74 -1.21
N LYS A 74 -1.09 16.78 -1.22
CA LYS A 74 -0.08 17.03 -2.26
C LYS A 74 1.28 16.54 -1.77
N VAL A 75 1.59 15.30 -2.08
CA VAL A 75 2.89 14.68 -1.79
C VAL A 75 3.67 14.45 -3.07
N GLU A 76 4.98 14.65 -3.00
CA GLU A 76 5.90 14.33 -4.11
C GLU A 76 5.87 12.82 -4.38
N GLY A 77 5.82 12.44 -5.66
CA GLY A 77 5.74 11.04 -6.09
C GLY A 77 4.37 10.37 -5.94
N GLY A 78 3.39 11.06 -5.35
CA GLY A 78 2.00 10.59 -5.27
C GLY A 78 1.84 9.30 -4.47
N CYS A 79 0.78 8.56 -4.74
CA CYS A 79 0.50 7.32 -4.02
C CYS A 79 1.44 6.17 -4.39
N ILE A 80 1.99 6.13 -5.60
CA ILE A 80 2.91 5.07 -6.03
C ILE A 80 4.17 5.10 -5.16
N THR A 81 4.81 6.26 -5.02
CA THR A 81 6.04 6.37 -4.24
C THR A 81 5.81 6.07 -2.75
N LYS A 82 4.66 6.49 -2.19
CA LYS A 82 4.30 6.18 -0.80
C LYS A 82 4.10 4.68 -0.58
N LEU A 83 3.36 4.03 -1.48
CA LEU A 83 3.13 2.59 -1.41
C LEU A 83 4.43 1.81 -1.58
N GLU A 84 5.28 2.21 -2.53
CA GLU A 84 6.58 1.58 -2.76
C GLU A 84 7.47 1.66 -1.52
N THR A 85 7.58 2.85 -0.92
CA THR A 85 8.39 3.08 0.29
C THR A 85 7.90 2.19 1.43
N PHE A 86 6.59 2.14 1.64
CA PHE A 86 5.98 1.27 2.65
C PHE A 86 6.29 -0.21 2.42
N ILE A 87 6.14 -0.69 1.18
CA ILE A 87 6.46 -2.08 0.84
C ILE A 87 7.95 -2.37 1.09
N GLN A 88 8.85 -1.49 0.67
CA GLN A 88 10.29 -1.68 0.85
C GLN A 88 10.69 -1.75 2.33
N GLU A 89 10.14 -0.88 3.17
CA GLU A 89 10.39 -0.89 4.62
C GLU A 89 9.90 -2.19 5.27
N HIS A 90 8.69 -2.63 4.93
CA HIS A 90 8.14 -3.88 5.48
C HIS A 90 8.87 -5.12 4.97
N LEU A 91 9.24 -5.16 3.69
CA LEU A 91 10.03 -6.27 3.13
C LEU A 91 11.40 -6.38 3.79
N ARG A 92 12.04 -5.27 4.14
CA ARG A 92 13.32 -5.29 4.87
C ARG A 92 13.17 -5.99 6.22
N VAL A 93 12.11 -5.68 6.97
CA VAL A 93 11.84 -6.31 8.28
C VAL A 93 11.52 -7.79 8.13
N ILE A 94 10.62 -8.14 7.21
CA ILE A 94 10.26 -9.55 6.94
C ILE A 94 11.49 -10.35 6.53
N GLY A 95 12.35 -9.79 5.67
CA GLY A 95 13.59 -10.41 5.24
C GLY A 95 14.53 -10.69 6.42
N ALA A 96 14.74 -9.72 7.31
CA ALA A 96 15.58 -9.90 8.49
C ALA A 96 15.04 -10.99 9.43
N VAL A 97 13.73 -10.99 9.70
CA VAL A 97 13.08 -12.02 10.53
C VAL A 97 13.19 -13.40 9.88
N GLY A 98 12.96 -13.51 8.57
CA GLY A 98 13.06 -14.77 7.83
C GLY A 98 14.47 -15.38 7.89
N ILE A 99 15.51 -14.54 7.74
CA ILE A 99 16.91 -14.98 7.89
C ILE A 99 17.18 -15.47 9.32
N GLY A 100 16.71 -14.74 10.34
CA GLY A 100 16.87 -15.15 11.73
C GLY A 100 16.25 -16.51 12.02
N ILE A 101 15.02 -16.74 11.55
CA ILE A 101 14.31 -18.02 11.67
C ILE A 101 15.10 -19.14 10.95
N ALA A 102 15.59 -18.88 9.74
CA ALA A 102 16.38 -19.87 8.99
C ALA A 102 17.65 -20.28 9.75
N CYS A 103 18.39 -19.34 10.34
CA CYS A 103 19.56 -19.63 11.15
C CYS A 103 19.22 -20.52 12.36
N VAL A 104 18.17 -20.20 13.11
CA VAL A 104 17.73 -21.00 14.27
C VAL A 104 17.37 -22.42 13.84
N GLN A 105 16.68 -22.59 12.72
CA GLN A 105 16.34 -23.92 12.19
C GLN A 105 17.60 -24.73 11.84
N VAL A 106 18.59 -24.12 11.19
CA VAL A 106 19.85 -24.79 10.85
C VAL A 106 20.58 -25.27 12.11
N PHE A 107 20.68 -24.42 13.15
CA PHE A 107 21.28 -24.84 14.42
C PHE A 107 20.48 -25.97 15.09
N GLY A 108 19.14 -25.90 15.05
CA GLY A 108 18.27 -26.96 15.56
C GLY A 108 18.50 -28.30 14.85
N MET A 109 18.67 -28.29 13.52
CA MET A 109 19.00 -29.49 12.74
C MET A 109 20.37 -30.05 13.13
N ILE A 110 21.39 -29.20 13.28
CA ILE A 110 22.73 -29.61 13.70
C ILE A 110 22.68 -30.28 15.08
N PHE A 111 22.05 -29.64 16.07
CA PHE A 111 21.92 -30.20 17.43
C PHE A 111 21.17 -31.53 17.44
N THR A 112 20.08 -31.64 16.68
CA THR A 112 19.32 -32.89 16.56
C THR A 112 20.18 -34.02 15.98
N CYS A 113 20.95 -33.73 14.93
CA CYS A 113 21.90 -34.69 14.35
C CYS A 113 22.99 -35.11 15.34
N CYS A 114 23.57 -34.17 16.09
CA CYS A 114 24.58 -34.44 17.11
C CYS A 114 24.00 -35.32 18.25
N LEU A 115 22.82 -34.97 18.76
CA LEU A 115 22.15 -35.72 19.82
C LEU A 115 21.82 -37.14 19.36
N TYR A 116 21.28 -37.30 18.16
CA TYR A 116 20.97 -38.61 17.59
C TYR A 116 22.21 -39.51 17.48
N LYS A 117 23.37 -38.95 17.07
CA LYS A 117 24.63 -39.68 17.03
C LYS A 117 25.11 -40.11 18.41
N SER A 118 24.99 -39.24 19.41
CA SER A 118 25.37 -39.55 20.80
C SER A 118 24.53 -40.68 21.39
N LEU A 119 23.21 -40.62 21.23
CA LEU A 119 22.29 -41.65 21.74
C LEU A 119 22.53 -43.01 21.09
N LYS A 120 22.83 -43.03 19.79
CA LYS A 120 23.14 -44.28 19.07
C LYS A 120 24.45 -44.92 19.54
N LEU A 121 25.44 -44.11 19.91
CA LEU A 121 26.72 -44.61 20.46
C LEU A 121 26.56 -45.20 21.86
N GLU A 122 25.64 -44.68 22.68
CA GLU A 122 25.40 -45.19 24.03
C GLU A 122 24.65 -46.55 24.04
N HIS A 123 23.94 -46.87 22.95
CA HIS A 123 23.20 -48.13 22.81
C HIS A 123 24.00 -49.28 22.14
N TYR A 124 25.26 -49.05 21.76
CA TYR A 124 26.14 -50.04 21.12
C TYR A 124 27.38 -50.31 21.99
#